data_AF-A0A1Y2VU60-F1
#
_entry.id   AF-A0A1Y2VU60-F1
#
_cell.length_a   1.000
_cell.length_b   1.000
_cell.length_c   1.000
_cell.angle_alpha   90.00
_cell.angle_beta   90.00
_cell.angle_gamma   90.00
#
_symmetry.space_group_name_H-M   'P 1'
#
loop_
_entity.id
_entity.type
_entity.pdbx_description
1 polymer ?
#
loop_
_entity_poly.entity_id
_entity_poly.type
_entity_poly.pdbx_seq_one_letter_code
_entity_poly.pdbx_strand_id
1 'polypeptide(L)'
;MSMSHTIQIYAELLSNIRKISVGCDLLTPSSSSTKATISPSGRVLTVCHDGAENTIVLPGRVASINSLPVLKLGSKNLSWRLPLAETPGHHAFSASDEQSVPWSASDLQLGASISCRTCGSTIVEPGDIKVWKDLPSENWAEMMEFWHCHKPSDHGHGHEHNDNLTSTKAYGASSRISAQRGVGFVDLTSFLIHDRDISHSNITFSPDSKDSIENEEYQNSETENSPVFCSCCKMQLGVSKDQDVSFSLFKWQVLVEVEEQANRSPNAPPSLFHCISAMLLATMSRSGSSRSIILPMTSKDQVFKDAPSLFHLWVLNGNITFSSTWETGSPLKAVKLFWCMISQNEADKLLDSMTSNVQDITLPEDAIERLSGILTETYNFLPKSDRQLKEWRVGLLEKWDGKGA
;
A
#
# COMPACT_ATOMS: atom_id res chain seq x y z
N MET A 1 -33.10 -26.94 -0.66
CA MET A 1 -32.24 -26.11 0.21
C MET A 1 -32.48 -24.66 -0.15
N SER A 2 -33.04 -23.88 0.79
CA SER A 2 -33.68 -22.59 0.55
C SER A 2 -32.69 -21.47 0.23
N MET A 3 -33.10 -20.54 -0.63
CA MET A 3 -32.37 -19.34 -0.98
C MET A 3 -32.00 -18.54 0.27
N SER A 4 -30.70 -18.33 0.50
CA SER A 4 -30.16 -17.54 1.60
C SER A 4 -30.55 -16.07 1.41
N HIS A 5 -31.46 -15.60 2.25
CA HIS A 5 -31.80 -14.18 2.38
C HIS A 5 -30.53 -13.42 2.77
N THR A 6 -29.91 -12.73 1.81
CA THR A 6 -28.62 -12.05 2.03
C THR A 6 -28.87 -10.60 2.40
N ILE A 7 -28.51 -10.22 3.62
CA ILE A 7 -28.51 -8.85 4.13
C ILE A 7 -27.07 -8.35 4.04
N GLN A 8 -26.74 -7.48 3.11
CA GLN A 8 -25.40 -6.93 3.01
C GLN A 8 -25.32 -5.63 3.81
N ILE A 9 -24.38 -5.55 4.74
CA ILE A 9 -24.15 -4.33 5.55
C ILE A 9 -22.72 -3.86 5.33
N TYR A 10 -22.58 -2.56 5.10
CA TYR A 10 -21.31 -1.84 5.05
C TYR A 10 -21.39 -0.62 5.97
N ALA A 11 -20.37 -0.39 6.77
CA ALA A 11 -20.24 0.78 7.62
C ALA A 11 -18.87 1.40 7.46
N GLU A 12 -18.78 2.72 7.35
CA GLU A 12 -17.49 3.44 7.33
C GLU A 12 -17.48 4.58 8.34
N LEU A 13 -16.40 4.66 9.10
CA LEU A 13 -16.09 5.78 9.98
C LEU A 13 -15.38 6.87 9.19
N LEU A 14 -16.01 8.04 9.15
CA LEU A 14 -15.42 9.28 8.64
C LEU A 14 -14.92 10.09 9.84
N SER A 15 -13.65 9.86 10.20
CA SER A 15 -13.00 10.41 11.40
C SER A 15 -13.14 11.93 11.52
N ASN A 16 -12.87 12.66 10.43
CA ASN A 16 -12.92 14.13 10.38
C ASN A 16 -14.29 14.72 10.73
N ILE A 17 -15.39 14.04 10.39
CA ILE A 17 -16.75 14.50 10.67
C ILE A 17 -17.41 13.74 11.82
N ARG A 18 -16.66 12.85 12.49
CA ARG A 18 -17.07 12.05 13.66
C ARG A 18 -18.42 11.33 13.48
N LYS A 19 -18.64 10.74 12.30
CA LYS A 19 -19.86 10.00 11.95
C LYS A 19 -19.52 8.64 11.35
N ILE A 20 -20.38 7.67 11.63
CA ILE A 20 -20.38 6.39 10.92
C ILE A 20 -21.50 6.44 9.89
N SER A 21 -21.14 6.28 8.62
CA SER A 21 -22.09 6.08 7.54
C SER A 21 -22.34 4.58 7.39
N VAL A 22 -23.60 4.18 7.39
CA VAL A 22 -24.00 2.77 7.19
C VAL A 22 -24.86 2.70 5.95
N GLY A 23 -24.53 1.76 5.06
CA GLY A 23 -25.37 1.33 3.96
C GLY A 23 -25.72 -0.15 4.10
N CYS A 24 -26.95 -0.49 3.75
CA CYS A 24 -27.43 -1.86 3.81
C CYS A 24 -28.27 -2.19 2.59
N ASP A 25 -27.91 -3.26 1.89
CA ASP A 25 -28.66 -3.78 0.76
C ASP A 25 -29.41 -5.05 1.16
N LEU A 26 -30.69 -5.08 0.82
CA LEU A 26 -31.62 -6.17 1.05
C LEU A 26 -31.98 -6.83 -0.28
N LEU A 27 -32.18 -8.14 -0.27
CA LEU A 27 -32.61 -8.88 -1.46
C LEU A 27 -34.06 -8.51 -1.86
N THR A 28 -34.92 -8.38 -0.86
CA THR A 28 -36.34 -8.01 -0.96
C THR A 28 -36.58 -6.60 -0.39
N PRO A 29 -37.65 -5.92 -0.83
CA PRO A 29 -38.00 -4.61 -0.29
C PRO A 29 -38.27 -4.67 1.22
N SER A 30 -37.77 -3.68 1.96
CA SER A 30 -38.03 -3.54 3.40
C SER A 30 -39.54 -3.51 3.71
N SER A 31 -39.89 -4.17 4.80
CA SER A 31 -41.26 -4.37 5.27
C SER A 31 -41.35 -4.09 6.77
N SER A 32 -42.53 -4.25 7.38
CA SER A 32 -42.71 -4.09 8.83
C SER A 32 -41.91 -5.10 9.68
N SER A 33 -41.45 -6.20 9.08
CA SER A 33 -40.55 -7.17 9.73
C SER A 33 -39.10 -6.69 9.80
N THR A 34 -38.74 -5.66 9.02
CA THR A 34 -37.37 -5.18 8.88
C THR A 34 -36.99 -4.31 10.07
N LYS A 35 -35.93 -4.71 10.77
CA LYS A 35 -35.46 -4.04 11.98
C LYS A 35 -33.95 -3.87 11.92
N ALA A 36 -33.48 -2.72 12.39
CA ALA A 36 -32.06 -2.45 12.58
C ALA A 36 -31.84 -1.95 14.01
N THR A 37 -30.94 -2.61 14.72
CA THR A 37 -30.69 -2.36 16.15
C THR A 37 -29.20 -2.23 16.41
N ILE A 38 -28.85 -1.41 17.40
CA ILE A 38 -27.47 -1.25 17.85
C ILE A 38 -27.39 -1.80 19.27
N SER A 39 -26.36 -2.59 19.55
CA SER A 39 -26.15 -3.14 20.90
C SER A 39 -25.94 -2.03 21.94
N PRO A 40 -26.22 -2.29 23.23
CA PRO A 40 -26.01 -1.31 24.31
C PRO A 40 -24.55 -0.79 24.40
N SER A 41 -23.58 -1.56 23.91
CA SER A 41 -22.19 -1.14 23.84
C SER A 41 -21.95 -0.01 22.82
N GLY A 42 -22.84 0.16 21.85
CA GLY A 42 -22.69 1.07 20.71
C GLY A 42 -21.71 0.57 19.64
N ARG A 43 -21.29 -0.71 19.71
CA ARG A 43 -20.24 -1.28 18.84
C ARG A 43 -20.73 -2.31 17.83
N VAL A 44 -21.98 -2.74 17.92
CA VAL A 44 -22.49 -3.84 17.09
C VAL A 44 -23.81 -3.40 16.50
N LEU A 45 -23.93 -3.51 15.18
CA LEU A 45 -25.15 -3.27 14.42
C LEU A 45 -25.69 -4.60 13.92
N THR A 46 -26.97 -4.85 14.19
CA THR A 46 -27.69 -6.03 13.74
C THR A 46 -28.89 -5.61 12.90
N VAL A 47 -29.02 -6.20 11.71
CA VAL A 47 -30.15 -6.00 10.80
C VAL A 47 -30.88 -7.32 10.62
N CYS A 48 -32.18 -7.31 10.91
CA CYS A 48 -33.07 -8.45 10.71
C CYS A 48 -34.05 -8.12 9.57
N HIS A 49 -34.20 -9.04 8.62
CA HIS A 49 -35.11 -8.88 7.48
C HIS A 49 -35.58 -10.26 6.98
N ASP A 50 -36.89 -10.42 6.80
CA ASP A 50 -37.53 -11.64 6.28
C ASP A 50 -37.03 -12.96 6.92
N GLY A 51 -36.81 -12.93 8.25
CA GLY A 51 -36.37 -14.08 9.03
C GLY A 51 -34.86 -14.34 9.01
N ALA A 52 -34.08 -13.58 8.24
CA ALA A 52 -32.63 -13.56 8.32
C ALA A 52 -32.11 -12.42 9.20
N GLU A 53 -30.89 -12.59 9.68
CA GLU A 53 -30.17 -11.64 10.52
C GLU A 53 -28.71 -11.61 10.09
N ASN A 54 -28.16 -10.41 9.94
CA ASN A 54 -26.71 -10.22 9.81
C ASN A 54 -26.24 -9.11 10.77
N THR A 55 -25.00 -9.27 11.21
CA THR A 55 -24.39 -8.41 12.21
C THR A 55 -22.99 -8.00 11.79
N ILE A 56 -22.61 -6.76 12.09
CA ILE A 56 -21.24 -6.25 11.94
C ILE A 56 -20.78 -5.52 13.20
N VAL A 57 -19.48 -5.55 13.47
CA VAL A 57 -18.83 -4.67 14.44
C VAL A 57 -18.63 -3.30 13.79
N LEU A 58 -19.13 -2.24 14.41
CA LEU A 58 -19.05 -0.88 13.90
C LEU A 58 -17.62 -0.32 14.02
N PRO A 59 -17.15 0.47 13.04
CA PRO A 59 -15.79 1.03 13.02
C PRO A 59 -15.55 2.12 14.08
N GLY A 60 -16.56 2.43 14.90
CA GLY A 60 -16.49 3.34 16.04
C GLY A 60 -17.65 3.09 17.00
N ARG A 61 -17.57 3.67 18.20
CA ARG A 61 -18.67 3.57 19.18
C ARG A 61 -19.73 4.63 18.85
N VAL A 62 -20.98 4.21 18.68
CA VAL A 62 -22.12 5.10 18.41
C VAL A 62 -22.73 5.63 19.71
N ALA A 63 -23.18 6.88 19.71
CA ALA A 63 -23.91 7.46 20.84
C ALA A 63 -25.24 6.72 21.08
N SER A 64 -25.72 6.64 22.31
CA SER A 64 -26.82 5.79 22.76
C SER A 64 -28.08 5.86 21.87
N ILE A 65 -28.16 4.97 20.88
CA ILE A 65 -29.27 4.75 19.96
C ILE A 65 -29.51 3.25 19.96
N ASN A 66 -30.68 2.79 20.40
CA ASN A 66 -30.96 1.35 20.51
C ASN A 66 -31.61 0.79 19.23
N SER A 67 -32.40 1.60 18.52
CA SER A 67 -33.12 1.20 17.31
C SER A 67 -32.96 2.25 16.21
N LEU A 68 -32.70 1.79 14.99
CA LEU A 68 -32.58 2.66 13.81
C LEU A 68 -33.90 2.71 13.03
N PRO A 69 -34.38 3.90 12.65
CA PRO A 69 -35.62 4.00 11.90
C PRO A 69 -35.43 3.47 10.46
N VAL A 70 -36.37 2.66 10.00
CA VAL A 70 -36.48 2.24 8.59
C VAL A 70 -37.40 3.24 7.89
N LEU A 71 -36.82 4.35 7.44
CA LEU A 71 -37.60 5.51 6.97
C LEU A 71 -38.31 5.30 5.61
N LYS A 72 -37.86 4.32 4.81
CA LYS A 72 -38.40 4.05 3.47
C LYS A 72 -38.80 2.58 3.33
N LEU A 73 -40.01 2.25 3.81
CA LEU A 73 -40.63 0.96 3.52
C LEU A 73 -40.74 0.76 2.00
N GLY A 74 -40.54 -0.47 1.54
CA GLY A 74 -40.50 -0.81 0.12
C GLY A 74 -39.16 -0.50 -0.57
N SER A 75 -38.16 0.02 0.14
CA SER A 75 -36.80 0.16 -0.39
C SER A 75 -35.97 -1.10 -0.15
N LYS A 76 -35.15 -1.48 -1.14
CA LYS A 76 -34.11 -2.51 -0.98
C LYS A 76 -32.81 -1.98 -0.39
N ASN A 77 -32.61 -0.66 -0.41
CA ASN A 77 -31.40 -0.04 0.11
C ASN A 77 -31.77 0.82 1.32
N LEU A 78 -31.11 0.58 2.43
CA LEU A 78 -31.25 1.33 3.68
C LEU A 78 -29.94 2.08 3.96
N SER A 79 -30.05 3.27 4.55
CA SER A 79 -28.88 4.06 4.92
C SER A 79 -29.11 4.81 6.22
N TRP A 80 -28.09 4.82 7.05
CA TRP A 80 -28.09 5.54 8.33
C TRP A 80 -26.80 6.34 8.51
N ARG A 81 -26.91 7.48 9.18
CA ARG A 81 -25.77 8.25 9.65
C ARG A 81 -25.79 8.29 11.16
N LEU A 82 -24.81 7.64 11.77
CA LEU A 82 -24.75 7.40 13.20
C LEU A 82 -23.72 8.35 13.84
N PRO A 83 -24.11 9.15 14.84
CA PRO A 83 -23.18 9.99 15.57
C PRO A 83 -22.26 9.14 16.45
N LEU A 84 -20.97 9.45 16.48
CA LEU A 84 -20.06 8.82 17.45
C LEU A 84 -20.41 9.22 18.87
N ALA A 85 -20.23 8.29 19.81
CA ALA A 85 -20.28 8.58 21.24
C ALA A 85 -19.19 9.59 21.60
N GLU A 86 -19.51 10.55 22.46
CA GLU A 86 -18.51 11.45 23.02
C GLU A 86 -17.61 10.68 23.99
N THR A 87 -16.30 10.71 23.74
CA THR A 87 -15.30 10.30 24.73
C THR A 87 -14.89 11.54 25.52
N PRO A 88 -15.25 11.67 26.81
CA PRO A 88 -14.77 12.77 27.64
C PRO A 88 -13.24 12.71 27.72
N GLY A 89 -12.56 13.76 27.24
CA GLY A 89 -11.10 13.90 27.30
C GLY A 89 -10.35 13.93 25.96
N HIS A 90 -11.00 13.67 24.82
CA HIS A 90 -10.35 13.77 23.49
C HIS A 90 -10.86 14.99 22.70
N HIS A 91 -10.43 16.18 23.13
CA HIS A 91 -10.44 17.40 22.30
C HIS A 91 -9.11 17.63 21.56
N ALA A 92 -8.28 16.60 21.45
CA ALA A 92 -7.20 16.60 20.49
C ALA A 92 -7.76 16.04 19.18
N PHE A 93 -7.67 16.80 18.09
CA PHE A 93 -7.27 16.17 16.83
C PHE A 93 -6.18 15.18 17.20
N SER A 94 -6.42 13.88 17.13
CA SER A 94 -5.33 12.94 17.31
C SER A 94 -4.39 13.19 16.14
N ALA A 95 -3.43 14.08 16.35
CA ALA A 95 -2.24 14.27 15.54
C ALA A 95 -1.37 13.00 15.52
N SER A 96 -1.86 11.92 16.12
CA SER A 96 -1.28 10.60 16.25
C SER A 96 -2.08 9.53 15.50
N ASP A 97 -2.81 9.86 14.43
CA ASP A 97 -2.92 8.88 13.35
C ASP A 97 -1.62 9.01 12.52
N GLU A 98 -0.50 8.74 13.21
CA GLU A 98 0.78 8.52 12.55
C GLU A 98 0.49 7.55 11.43
N GLN A 99 0.90 7.95 10.23
CA GLN A 99 0.69 7.15 9.05
C GLN A 99 1.55 5.91 9.18
N SER A 100 0.97 4.86 9.79
CA SER A 100 1.63 3.60 10.02
C SER A 100 2.06 3.05 8.67
N VAL A 101 3.38 2.96 8.47
CA VAL A 101 3.97 2.45 7.24
C VAL A 101 4.30 0.96 7.40
N PRO A 102 4.20 0.16 6.33
CA PRO A 102 4.51 -1.26 6.36
C PRO A 102 5.98 -1.48 6.70
N TRP A 103 6.29 -1.70 7.98
CA TRP A 103 7.64 -1.77 8.56
C TRP A 103 8.52 -0.53 8.34
N SER A 104 9.03 0.03 9.43
CA SER A 104 10.15 0.95 9.49
C SER A 104 11.41 0.20 9.93
N ALA A 105 12.58 0.84 9.84
CA ALA A 105 13.82 0.30 10.38
C ALA A 105 13.72 -0.01 11.88
N SER A 106 12.90 0.73 12.63
CA SER A 106 12.67 0.50 14.06
C SER A 106 11.84 -0.76 14.36
N ASP A 107 11.10 -1.27 13.38
CA ASP A 107 10.32 -2.51 13.50
C ASP A 107 11.19 -3.76 13.25
N LEU A 108 12.41 -3.58 12.75
CA LEU A 108 13.28 -4.66 12.30
C LEU A 108 14.40 -4.92 13.30
N GLN A 109 14.66 -6.19 13.56
CA GLN A 109 15.72 -6.62 14.47
C GLN A 109 17.07 -6.70 13.76
N LEU A 110 18.14 -6.41 14.49
CA LEU A 110 19.51 -6.51 13.98
C LEU A 110 19.90 -7.98 13.80
N GLY A 111 20.62 -8.29 12.72
CA GLY A 111 21.04 -9.65 12.41
C GLY A 111 19.92 -10.57 11.90
N ALA A 112 18.72 -10.04 11.65
CA ALA A 112 17.64 -10.80 11.05
C ALA A 112 18.01 -11.28 9.64
N SER A 113 17.58 -12.49 9.30
CA SER A 113 17.65 -13.02 7.93
C SER A 113 16.48 -12.51 7.10
N ILE A 114 16.65 -12.51 5.78
CA ILE A 114 15.55 -12.27 4.84
C ILE A 114 15.32 -13.57 4.07
N SER A 115 14.09 -14.08 4.06
CA SER A 115 13.73 -15.30 3.34
C SER A 115 12.58 -15.07 2.38
N CYS A 116 12.48 -15.90 1.33
CA CYS A 116 11.35 -15.87 0.41
C CYS A 116 10.07 -16.26 1.16
N ARG A 117 9.03 -15.40 1.11
CA ARG A 117 7.76 -15.65 1.80
C ARG A 117 7.04 -16.91 1.34
N THR A 118 7.24 -17.32 0.09
CA THR A 118 6.53 -18.45 -0.51
C THR A 118 7.15 -19.80 -0.14
N CYS A 119 8.48 -19.91 -0.14
CA CYS A 119 9.17 -21.20 0.05
C CYS A 119 10.18 -21.24 1.21
N GLY A 120 10.42 -20.11 1.88
CA GLY A 120 11.37 -20.00 2.98
C GLY A 120 12.85 -19.98 2.58
N SER A 121 13.18 -19.98 1.27
CA SER A 121 14.59 -19.92 0.83
C SER A 121 15.27 -18.64 1.33
N THR A 122 16.41 -18.78 2.02
CA THR A 122 17.19 -17.66 2.58
C THR A 122 17.77 -16.81 1.46
N ILE A 123 17.41 -15.53 1.41
CA ILE A 123 17.90 -14.56 0.43
C ILE A 123 19.03 -13.71 1.02
N VAL A 124 18.97 -13.42 2.32
CA VAL A 124 20.03 -12.76 3.09
C VAL A 124 20.29 -13.58 4.34
N GLU A 125 21.54 -13.95 4.58
CA GLU A 125 21.90 -14.81 5.71
C GLU A 125 21.74 -14.07 7.06
N PRO A 126 21.45 -14.81 8.14
CA PRO A 126 21.45 -14.23 9.49
C PRO A 126 22.78 -13.54 9.80
N GLY A 127 22.72 -12.33 10.35
CA GLY A 127 23.90 -11.56 10.75
C GLY A 127 24.57 -10.73 9.63
N ASP A 128 24.18 -10.89 8.37
CA ASP A 128 24.72 -10.09 7.27
C ASP A 128 24.26 -8.63 7.39
N ILE A 129 22.98 -8.41 7.69
CA ILE A 129 22.44 -7.06 7.96
C ILE A 129 22.69 -6.67 9.41
N LYS A 130 23.59 -5.71 9.60
CA LYS A 130 24.05 -5.23 10.91
C LYS A 130 23.29 -4.01 11.40
N VAL A 131 22.70 -3.25 10.49
CA VAL A 131 21.97 -2.01 10.78
C VAL A 131 20.82 -1.85 9.79
N TRP A 132 19.64 -1.50 10.28
CA TRP A 132 18.51 -1.05 9.46
C TRP A 132 18.43 0.47 9.46
N LYS A 133 18.16 1.07 8.30
CA LYS A 133 17.95 2.51 8.16
C LYS A 133 16.76 2.77 7.26
N ASP A 134 15.83 3.61 7.70
CA ASP A 134 14.79 4.09 6.80
C ASP A 134 15.43 4.93 5.69
N LEU A 135 15.06 4.65 4.45
CA LEU A 135 15.37 5.57 3.37
C LEU A 135 14.55 6.84 3.61
N PRO A 136 15.16 8.05 3.65
CA PRO A 136 14.38 9.24 3.38
C PRO A 136 13.72 9.01 2.02
N SER A 137 12.46 9.42 1.84
CA SER A 137 11.80 9.24 0.54
C SER A 137 12.74 9.73 -0.57
N GLU A 138 12.87 8.97 -1.66
CA GLU A 138 13.95 9.08 -2.66
C GLU A 138 14.11 10.53 -3.19
N ASN A 139 13.05 11.34 -3.14
CA ASN A 139 13.02 12.74 -3.55
C ASN A 139 13.21 13.78 -2.42
N TRP A 140 13.41 13.42 -1.14
CA TRP A 140 13.85 14.38 -0.10
C TRP A 140 15.21 14.98 -0.45
N ALA A 141 16.11 14.17 -1.02
CA ALA A 141 17.42 14.64 -1.48
C ALA A 141 17.27 15.68 -2.61
N GLU A 142 16.29 15.52 -3.50
CA GLU A 142 15.94 16.50 -4.53
C GLU A 142 15.27 17.74 -3.92
N MET A 143 14.41 17.55 -2.92
CA MET A 143 13.72 18.63 -2.21
C MET A 143 14.68 19.55 -1.43
N MET A 144 15.85 19.02 -1.04
CA MET A 144 16.94 19.80 -0.43
C MET A 144 17.59 20.80 -1.39
N GLU A 145 17.54 20.59 -2.72
CA GLU A 145 18.06 21.57 -3.69
C GLU A 145 17.20 22.83 -3.73
N PHE A 146 15.90 22.70 -3.47
CA PHE A 146 14.95 23.82 -3.41
C PHE A 146 14.98 24.58 -2.07
N TRP A 147 15.64 24.06 -1.04
CA TRP A 147 15.74 24.69 0.28
C TRP A 147 16.90 25.69 0.39
N HIS A 148 17.83 25.67 -0.56
CA HIS A 148 18.96 26.60 -0.58
C HIS A 148 18.63 27.78 -1.51
N CYS A 149 18.35 28.96 -0.94
CA CYS A 149 18.18 30.18 -1.75
C CYS A 149 19.43 30.53 -2.58
N HIS A 150 20.61 30.06 -2.17
CA HIS A 150 21.84 30.03 -2.95
C HIS A 150 22.61 28.75 -2.62
N LYS A 151 23.09 28.04 -3.65
CA LYS A 151 24.11 27.01 -3.48
C LYS A 151 25.32 27.69 -2.81
N PRO A 152 25.92 27.14 -1.74
CA PRO A 152 27.09 27.75 -1.11
C PRO A 152 28.12 28.05 -2.18
N SER A 153 28.33 29.32 -2.49
CA SER A 153 29.30 29.72 -3.49
C SER A 153 30.67 29.64 -2.84
N ASP A 154 31.56 28.91 -3.50
CA ASP A 154 32.99 28.93 -3.19
C ASP A 154 33.53 30.32 -3.57
N HIS A 155 33.34 31.28 -2.68
CA HIS A 155 33.81 32.65 -2.87
C HIS A 155 34.73 33.04 -1.71
N GLY A 156 36.02 32.78 -1.95
CA GLY A 156 37.17 33.37 -1.24
C GLY A 156 37.56 32.62 0.03
N HIS A 157 38.81 32.22 0.28
CA HIS A 157 40.09 32.75 -0.20
C HIS A 157 41.14 31.64 -0.24
N GLY A 158 42.10 31.77 -1.15
CA GLY A 158 43.15 30.78 -1.36
C GLY A 158 43.92 30.45 -0.08
N HIS A 159 43.96 29.16 0.22
CA HIS A 159 45.15 28.50 0.74
C HIS A 159 45.12 27.08 0.18
N GLU A 160 46.18 26.73 -0.55
CA GLU A 160 46.52 25.34 -0.86
C GLU A 160 46.41 24.52 0.43
N HIS A 161 45.51 23.55 0.49
CA HIS A 161 45.68 22.29 1.20
C HIS A 161 44.44 21.40 1.06
N ASN A 162 44.64 20.29 0.35
CA ASN A 162 43.95 19.00 0.49
C ASN A 162 42.50 18.91 -0.06
N ASP A 163 42.38 18.62 -1.35
CA ASP A 163 41.16 18.26 -2.10
C ASP A 163 40.54 16.91 -1.67
N ASN A 164 40.31 16.70 -0.38
CA ASN A 164 39.66 15.48 0.12
C ASN A 164 38.64 15.71 1.25
N LEU A 165 38.27 16.96 1.55
CA LEU A 165 37.43 17.28 2.71
C LEU A 165 36.13 18.03 2.40
N THR A 166 35.84 18.38 1.14
CA THR A 166 34.61 19.08 0.76
C THR A 166 33.56 18.17 0.09
N SER A 167 33.95 16.97 -0.35
CA SER A 167 33.03 15.91 -0.81
C SER A 167 32.39 15.12 0.34
N THR A 168 32.78 15.36 1.59
CA THR A 168 32.34 14.63 2.78
C THR A 168 31.11 15.21 3.48
N LYS A 169 30.53 16.32 3.00
CA LYS A 169 29.23 16.78 3.49
C LYS A 169 28.12 16.00 2.76
N ALA A 170 27.68 14.93 3.39
CA ALA A 170 26.60 14.00 2.97
C ALA A 170 25.19 14.63 2.89
N TYR A 171 25.08 15.90 2.48
CA TYR A 171 23.84 16.69 2.56
C TYR A 171 23.52 17.47 1.26
N GLY A 172 24.21 17.20 0.15
CA GLY A 172 23.92 17.81 -1.15
C GLY A 172 22.99 16.93 -2.00
N ALA A 173 22.21 17.52 -2.91
CA ALA A 173 21.34 16.79 -3.84
C ALA A 173 22.07 15.78 -4.74
N SER A 174 23.41 15.83 -4.80
CA SER A 174 24.28 14.86 -5.47
C SER A 174 24.67 13.64 -4.62
N SER A 175 24.32 13.59 -3.33
CA SER A 175 24.55 12.40 -2.50
C SER A 175 23.44 11.37 -2.78
N ARG A 176 23.62 10.57 -3.84
CA ARG A 176 22.75 9.41 -4.10
C ARG A 176 22.90 8.42 -2.95
N ILE A 177 21.78 7.98 -2.40
CA ILE A 177 21.80 6.91 -1.39
C ILE A 177 22.07 5.61 -2.14
N SER A 178 23.27 5.07 -1.96
CA SER A 178 23.66 3.78 -2.50
C SER A 178 23.55 2.70 -1.42
N ALA A 179 23.30 1.47 -1.85
CA ALA A 179 23.31 0.33 -0.95
C ALA A 179 24.69 0.20 -0.29
N GLN A 180 24.72 -0.18 0.98
CA GLN A 180 25.94 -0.34 1.77
C GLN A 180 25.98 -1.73 2.35
N ARG A 181 27.14 -2.39 2.25
CA ARG A 181 27.31 -3.72 2.82
C ARG A 181 27.00 -3.73 4.32
N GLY A 182 26.18 -4.67 4.74
CA GLY A 182 25.68 -4.86 6.09
C GLY A 182 24.68 -3.81 6.55
N VAL A 183 24.12 -3.01 5.65
CA VAL A 183 23.06 -2.04 5.94
C VAL A 183 21.83 -2.39 5.10
N GLY A 184 20.72 -2.66 5.77
CA GLY A 184 19.42 -2.83 5.15
C GLY A 184 18.69 -1.49 5.11
N PHE A 185 18.52 -0.94 3.92
CA PHE A 185 17.76 0.30 3.73
C PHE A 185 16.28 -0.02 3.56
N VAL A 186 15.40 0.68 4.28
CA VAL A 186 13.96 0.38 4.36
C VAL A 186 13.17 1.48 3.65
N ASP A 187 12.53 1.13 2.53
CA ASP A 187 11.56 1.98 1.81
C ASP A 187 10.12 1.56 2.13
N LEU A 188 9.10 2.33 1.74
CA LEU A 188 7.68 1.98 1.89
C LEU A 188 7.32 0.60 1.31
N THR A 189 7.96 0.22 0.20
CA THR A 189 7.59 -0.97 -0.56
C THR A 189 8.65 -2.05 -0.56
N SER A 190 9.91 -1.69 -0.30
CA SER A 190 11.05 -2.58 -0.50
C SER A 190 12.14 -2.43 0.57
N PHE A 191 13.04 -3.40 0.58
CA PHE A 191 14.34 -3.32 1.25
C PHE A 191 15.42 -3.17 0.18
N LEU A 192 16.23 -2.13 0.28
CA LEU A 192 17.40 -1.95 -0.56
C LEU A 192 18.62 -2.59 0.12
N ILE A 193 19.12 -3.66 -0.49
CA ILE A 193 20.20 -4.51 0.01
C ILE A 193 21.38 -4.46 -0.94
N HIS A 194 22.59 -4.48 -0.40
CA HIS A 194 23.81 -4.52 -1.19
C HIS A 194 24.05 -5.93 -1.77
N ASP A 195 24.49 -6.03 -3.02
CA ASP A 195 24.72 -7.30 -3.74
C ASP A 195 25.49 -8.36 -2.95
N ARG A 196 26.57 -7.96 -2.26
CA ARG A 196 27.40 -8.86 -1.45
C ARG A 196 26.72 -9.47 -0.21
N ASP A 197 25.54 -9.00 0.16
CA ASP A 197 24.75 -9.55 1.26
C ASP A 197 23.60 -10.42 0.74
N ILE A 198 23.53 -10.67 -0.58
CA ILE A 198 22.55 -11.55 -1.21
C ILE A 198 23.14 -12.94 -1.43
N SER A 199 22.39 -13.97 -1.04
CA SER A 199 22.69 -15.37 -1.35
C SER A 199 22.36 -15.66 -2.82
N HIS A 200 23.32 -15.39 -3.71
CA HIS A 200 23.18 -15.53 -5.17
C HIS A 200 22.74 -16.93 -5.66
N SER A 201 23.03 -17.99 -4.91
CA SER A 201 22.53 -19.34 -5.22
C SER A 201 20.99 -19.47 -5.11
N ASN A 202 20.36 -18.55 -4.38
CA ASN A 202 18.94 -18.59 -4.02
C ASN A 202 18.09 -17.62 -4.86
N ILE A 203 18.72 -16.89 -5.79
CA ILE A 203 18.07 -15.97 -6.74
C ILE A 203 18.39 -16.31 -8.20
N THR A 204 17.59 -15.79 -9.12
CA THR A 204 17.80 -15.87 -10.58
C THR A 204 17.18 -14.63 -11.24
N PHE A 205 17.65 -14.25 -12.42
CA PHE A 205 17.11 -13.13 -13.22
C PHE A 205 16.11 -13.57 -14.30
N SER A 206 15.96 -14.88 -14.50
CA SER A 206 14.93 -15.44 -15.38
C SER A 206 14.17 -16.56 -14.67
N PRO A 207 12.83 -16.62 -14.81
CA PRO A 207 12.02 -17.69 -14.23
C PRO A 207 12.37 -19.06 -14.82
N ASP A 208 12.88 -19.11 -16.07
CA ASP A 208 13.07 -20.33 -16.86
C ASP A 208 14.54 -20.74 -17.09
N SER A 209 15.52 -19.99 -16.58
CA SER A 209 16.93 -20.32 -16.81
C SER A 209 17.40 -21.49 -15.92
N LYS A 210 17.73 -22.61 -16.58
CA LYS A 210 18.89 -23.43 -16.20
C LYS A 210 20.08 -22.81 -16.92
N ASP A 211 21.12 -22.48 -16.17
CA ASP A 211 22.35 -21.76 -16.58
C ASP A 211 22.74 -21.82 -18.07
N SER A 212 23.03 -20.65 -18.63
CA SER A 212 24.28 -20.39 -19.37
C SER A 212 24.46 -18.89 -19.57
N ILE A 213 25.52 -18.36 -18.98
CA ILE A 213 26.06 -17.01 -19.23
C ILE A 213 26.68 -17.04 -20.62
N GLU A 214 26.08 -16.35 -21.59
CA GLU A 214 26.81 -15.86 -22.75
C GLU A 214 26.45 -14.39 -23.02
N ASN A 215 27.51 -13.64 -23.31
CA ASN A 215 27.55 -12.18 -23.37
C ASN A 215 26.71 -11.63 -24.52
N GLU A 216 25.82 -10.69 -24.24
CA GLU A 216 25.24 -9.82 -25.26
C GLU A 216 25.69 -8.38 -25.06
N GLU A 217 26.15 -7.78 -26.16
CA GLU A 217 26.81 -6.47 -26.21
C GLU A 217 25.86 -5.32 -25.88
N TYR A 218 26.38 -4.40 -25.06
CA TYR A 218 25.72 -3.21 -24.56
C TYR A 218 25.37 -2.21 -25.68
N GLN A 219 24.09 -1.88 -25.82
CA GLN A 219 23.64 -0.59 -26.32
C GLN A 219 23.07 0.23 -25.15
N ASN A 220 23.58 1.47 -25.00
CA ASN A 220 23.17 2.42 -23.97
C ASN A 220 21.68 2.81 -24.13
N SER A 221 20.81 2.30 -23.26
CA SER A 221 19.55 2.94 -22.86
C SER A 221 19.57 3.16 -21.34
N GLU A 222 18.96 4.25 -20.90
CA GLU A 222 19.00 4.75 -19.52
C GLU A 222 18.39 3.77 -18.50
N THR A 223 19.16 3.43 -17.45
CA THR A 223 18.73 2.89 -16.14
C THR A 223 17.52 1.95 -16.13
N GLU A 224 17.70 0.69 -16.51
CA GLU A 224 16.61 -0.31 -16.41
C GLU A 224 16.79 -1.23 -15.20
N ASN A 225 15.69 -1.48 -14.49
CA ASN A 225 15.61 -2.37 -13.34
C ASN A 225 15.37 -3.80 -13.81
N SER A 226 16.27 -4.74 -13.50
CA SER A 226 16.11 -6.16 -13.88
C SER A 226 15.32 -6.93 -12.81
N PRO A 227 14.26 -7.68 -13.15
CA PRO A 227 13.50 -8.45 -12.17
C PRO A 227 14.34 -9.57 -11.55
N VAL A 228 14.14 -9.83 -10.26
CA VAL A 228 14.86 -10.86 -9.50
C VAL A 228 13.86 -11.85 -8.93
N PHE A 229 14.09 -13.13 -9.16
CA PHE A 229 13.21 -14.23 -8.78
C PHE A 229 13.89 -15.18 -7.81
N CYS A 230 13.11 -15.87 -6.98
CA CYS A 230 13.60 -16.95 -6.15
C CYS A 230 14.02 -18.16 -7.01
N SER A 231 15.22 -18.69 -6.83
CA SER A 231 15.68 -19.84 -7.62
C SER A 231 14.86 -21.11 -7.34
N CYS A 232 14.29 -21.25 -6.14
CA CYS A 232 13.51 -22.39 -5.68
C CYS A 232 12.06 -22.38 -6.20
N CYS A 233 11.29 -21.32 -5.95
CA CYS A 233 9.86 -21.26 -6.26
C CYS A 233 9.49 -20.32 -7.42
N LYS A 234 10.48 -19.66 -8.04
CA LYS A 234 10.33 -18.74 -9.18
C LYS A 234 9.47 -17.49 -8.91
N MET A 235 9.10 -17.23 -7.65
CA MET A 235 8.39 -16.01 -7.28
C MET A 235 9.30 -14.79 -7.49
N GLN A 236 8.78 -13.71 -8.08
CA GLN A 236 9.52 -12.45 -8.17
C GLN A 236 9.70 -11.87 -6.76
N LEU A 237 10.94 -11.70 -6.34
CA LEU A 237 11.31 -11.18 -5.03
C LEU A 237 11.52 -9.67 -5.05
N GLY A 238 11.92 -9.10 -6.18
CA GLY A 238 12.36 -7.73 -6.25
C GLY A 238 12.87 -7.31 -7.62
N VAL A 239 13.69 -6.27 -7.62
CA VAL A 239 14.43 -5.78 -8.80
C VAL A 239 15.89 -5.48 -8.45
N SER A 240 16.78 -5.61 -9.43
CA SER A 240 18.19 -5.22 -9.35
C SER A 240 18.42 -3.94 -10.15
N LYS A 241 19.26 -3.04 -9.63
CA LYS A 241 19.70 -1.83 -10.32
C LYS A 241 21.13 -2.02 -10.82
N ASP A 242 21.33 -2.07 -12.14
CA ASP A 242 22.62 -2.36 -12.78
C ASP A 242 23.73 -1.33 -12.43
N GLN A 243 23.37 -0.09 -12.09
CA GLN A 243 24.34 0.97 -11.78
C GLN A 243 24.86 0.96 -10.33
N ASP A 244 24.09 0.40 -9.38
CA ASP A 244 24.33 0.61 -7.94
C ASP A 244 24.65 -0.68 -7.15
N VAL A 245 24.81 -1.83 -7.84
CA VAL A 245 25.19 -3.11 -7.20
C VAL A 245 24.25 -3.42 -6.03
N SER A 246 22.95 -3.30 -6.29
CA SER A 246 21.91 -3.31 -5.25
C SER A 246 20.63 -3.99 -5.69
N PHE A 247 19.93 -4.55 -4.70
CA PHE A 247 18.69 -5.29 -4.86
C PHE A 247 17.59 -4.62 -4.03
N SER A 248 16.49 -4.26 -4.66
CA SER A 248 15.25 -3.82 -4.01
C SER A 248 14.30 -5.02 -3.85
N LEU A 249 14.30 -5.65 -2.68
CA LEU A 249 13.43 -6.78 -2.35
C LEU A 249 12.07 -6.28 -1.88
N PHE A 250 10.97 -6.73 -2.48
CA PHE A 250 9.62 -6.30 -2.12
C PHE A 250 9.20 -6.85 -0.76
N LYS A 251 8.73 -5.97 0.12
CA LYS A 251 8.32 -6.32 1.49
C LYS A 251 7.22 -7.39 1.53
N TRP A 252 6.30 -7.38 0.57
CA TRP A 252 5.23 -8.37 0.52
C TRP A 252 5.67 -9.75 0.03
N GLN A 253 6.87 -9.88 -0.56
CA GLN A 253 7.42 -11.13 -1.10
C GLN A 253 8.46 -11.80 -0.20
N VAL A 254 8.87 -11.14 0.88
CA VAL A 254 9.88 -11.65 1.81
C VAL A 254 9.37 -11.70 3.25
N LEU A 255 10.04 -12.50 4.06
CA LEU A 255 9.93 -12.53 5.51
C LEU A 255 11.24 -12.02 6.11
N VAL A 256 11.16 -11.36 7.24
CA VAL A 256 12.33 -10.94 8.03
C VAL A 256 12.24 -11.66 9.37
N GLU A 257 13.19 -12.57 9.63
CA GLU A 257 13.12 -13.51 10.75
C GLU A 257 14.37 -13.44 11.63
N VAL A 258 14.21 -13.75 12.93
CA VAL A 258 15.32 -13.92 13.87
C VAL A 258 15.24 -15.31 14.50
N GLU A 259 16.36 -16.03 14.52
CA GLU A 259 16.48 -17.42 15.02
C GLU A 259 15.89 -17.60 16.44
N GLU A 260 15.93 -16.58 17.30
CA GLU A 260 15.50 -16.68 18.71
C GLU A 260 14.00 -16.40 18.95
N GLN A 261 13.22 -15.96 17.95
CA GLN A 261 11.82 -15.51 18.15
C GLN A 261 10.72 -16.35 17.48
N ALA A 262 10.99 -17.61 17.13
CA ALA A 262 9.97 -18.53 16.60
C ALA A 262 8.70 -18.72 17.48
N ASN A 263 8.71 -18.21 18.73
CA ASN A 263 7.61 -18.35 19.71
C ASN A 263 6.93 -17.04 20.18
N ARG A 264 7.28 -15.88 19.62
CA ARG A 264 6.46 -14.64 19.78
C ARG A 264 5.86 -14.35 18.42
N SER A 265 4.55 -14.09 18.33
CA SER A 265 3.92 -13.72 17.07
C SER A 265 4.64 -12.48 16.51
N PRO A 266 5.44 -12.60 15.44
CA PRO A 266 5.89 -11.39 14.76
C PRO A 266 4.63 -10.68 14.27
N ASN A 267 4.61 -9.35 14.32
CA ASN A 267 3.58 -8.60 13.60
C ASN A 267 3.51 -9.17 12.18
N ALA A 268 2.32 -9.61 11.75
CA ALA A 268 2.14 -10.33 10.50
C ALA A 268 2.81 -9.54 9.35
N PRO A 269 3.60 -10.18 8.48
CA PRO A 269 4.33 -9.47 7.44
C PRO A 269 3.38 -8.68 6.53
N PRO A 270 3.77 -7.47 6.09
CA PRO A 270 2.90 -6.60 5.33
C PRO A 270 2.42 -7.26 4.04
N SER A 271 1.18 -6.97 3.66
CA SER A 271 0.60 -7.41 2.40
C SER A 271 1.01 -6.44 1.28
N LEU A 272 0.80 -6.85 0.03
CA LEU A 272 0.95 -5.94 -1.11
C LEU A 272 0.07 -4.70 -0.94
N PHE A 273 -1.16 -4.87 -0.46
CA PHE A 273 -2.13 -3.79 -0.36
C PHE A 273 -1.75 -2.78 0.73
N HIS A 274 -1.14 -3.25 1.83
CA HIS A 274 -0.50 -2.38 2.81
C HIS A 274 0.57 -1.48 2.16
N CYS A 275 1.44 -2.07 1.34
CA CYS A 275 2.49 -1.34 0.63
C CYS A 275 1.94 -0.38 -0.43
N ILE A 276 0.97 -0.80 -1.25
CA ILE A 276 0.33 0.07 -2.25
C ILE A 276 -0.40 1.24 -1.56
N SER A 277 -1.15 1.00 -0.49
CA SER A 277 -1.81 2.05 0.28
C SER A 277 -0.81 3.07 0.81
N ALA A 278 0.29 2.61 1.41
CA ALA A 278 1.32 3.49 1.93
C ALA A 278 1.98 4.32 0.80
N MET A 279 2.29 3.68 -0.32
CA MET A 279 2.87 4.31 -1.50
C MET A 279 1.94 5.38 -2.10
N LEU A 280 0.64 5.08 -2.29
CA LEU A 280 -0.33 6.05 -2.80
C LEU A 280 -0.44 7.29 -1.91
N LEU A 281 -0.52 7.09 -0.60
CA LEU A 281 -0.66 8.20 0.32
C LEU A 281 0.64 9.00 0.46
N ALA A 282 1.81 8.37 0.37
CA ALA A 282 3.09 9.06 0.32
C ALA A 282 3.23 9.88 -0.96
N THR A 283 2.85 9.32 -2.12
CA THR A 283 2.79 10.03 -3.40
C THR A 283 1.86 11.24 -3.31
N MET A 284 0.68 11.09 -2.70
CA MET A 284 -0.25 12.20 -2.50
C MET A 284 0.31 13.28 -1.57
N SER A 285 0.98 12.89 -0.49
CA SER A 285 1.58 13.84 0.46
C SER A 285 2.77 14.58 -0.16
N ARG A 286 3.52 13.93 -1.05
CA ARG A 286 4.69 14.49 -1.74
C ARG A 286 4.30 15.43 -2.89
N SER A 287 3.38 14.99 -3.75
CA SER A 287 3.02 15.72 -4.98
C SER A 287 1.83 16.67 -4.81
N GLY A 288 1.06 16.51 -3.74
CA GLY A 288 -0.26 17.14 -3.60
C GLY A 288 -1.33 16.56 -4.54
N SER A 289 -1.00 15.55 -5.35
CA SER A 289 -1.94 14.89 -6.24
C SER A 289 -2.57 13.67 -5.60
N SER A 290 -3.90 13.59 -5.63
CA SER A 290 -4.64 12.39 -5.25
C SER A 290 -4.80 11.38 -6.39
N ARG A 291 -4.20 11.60 -7.57
CA ARG A 291 -4.39 10.78 -8.77
C ARG A 291 -3.09 10.12 -9.20
N SER A 292 -3.18 8.85 -9.55
CA SER A 292 -2.01 8.07 -9.98
C SER A 292 -2.35 7.14 -11.13
N ILE A 293 -1.39 6.90 -12.01
CA ILE A 293 -1.43 5.87 -13.04
C ILE A 293 -0.46 4.77 -12.64
N ILE A 294 -0.93 3.52 -12.67
CA ILE A 294 -0.08 2.36 -12.40
C ILE A 294 0.53 1.88 -13.71
N LEU A 295 1.86 1.90 -13.78
CA LEU A 295 2.65 1.41 -14.90
C LEU A 295 3.27 0.04 -14.56
N PRO A 296 3.29 -0.92 -15.50
CA PRO A 296 4.04 -2.15 -15.30
C PRO A 296 5.54 -1.87 -15.27
N MET A 297 6.27 -2.59 -14.43
CA MET A 297 7.72 -2.70 -14.55
C MET A 297 8.03 -3.46 -15.84
N THR A 298 8.46 -2.77 -16.89
CA THR A 298 8.77 -3.40 -18.17
C THR A 298 10.07 -4.19 -18.10
N SER A 299 10.02 -5.47 -18.49
CA SER A 299 11.21 -6.28 -18.78
C SER A 299 11.48 -6.23 -20.29
N LYS A 300 12.76 -6.20 -20.68
CA LYS A 300 13.28 -5.91 -22.04
C LYS A 300 12.64 -6.67 -23.22
N ASP A 301 11.90 -7.76 -22.97
CA ASP A 301 11.45 -8.69 -24.01
C ASP A 301 9.93 -8.73 -24.26
N GLN A 302 9.12 -7.92 -23.57
CA GLN A 302 7.66 -7.98 -23.76
C GLN A 302 7.16 -6.94 -24.77
N VAL A 303 7.10 -7.36 -26.04
CA VAL A 303 6.23 -6.71 -27.03
C VAL A 303 4.78 -7.06 -26.65
N PHE A 304 4.09 -6.14 -25.98
CA PHE A 304 2.67 -6.28 -25.70
C PHE A 304 1.91 -6.40 -27.03
N LYS A 305 1.28 -7.56 -27.27
CA LYS A 305 0.48 -7.83 -28.48
C LYS A 305 -0.79 -6.98 -28.56
N ASP A 306 -1.27 -6.49 -27.41
CA ASP A 306 -2.37 -5.54 -27.26
C ASP A 306 -1.91 -4.38 -26.37
N ALA A 307 -2.29 -3.13 -26.69
CA ALA A 307 -1.92 -1.98 -25.86
C ALA A 307 -2.44 -2.17 -24.43
N PRO A 308 -1.58 -2.17 -23.39
CA PRO A 308 -2.01 -2.46 -22.04
C PRO A 308 -3.02 -1.41 -21.57
N SER A 309 -4.09 -1.88 -20.94
CA SER A 309 -4.99 -1.02 -20.18
C SER A 309 -4.36 -0.77 -18.81
N LEU A 310 -4.21 0.49 -18.43
CA LEU A 310 -3.54 0.91 -17.20
C LEU A 310 -4.56 1.35 -16.15
N PHE A 311 -4.26 1.12 -14.87
CA PHE A 311 -5.08 1.65 -13.79
C PHE A 311 -4.88 3.15 -13.67
N HIS A 312 -5.99 3.89 -13.71
CA HIS A 312 -6.05 5.27 -13.23
C HIS A 312 -6.76 5.24 -11.87
N LEU A 313 -6.01 5.60 -10.83
CA LEU A 313 -6.46 5.62 -9.44
C LEU A 313 -6.68 7.05 -8.98
N TRP A 314 -7.69 7.26 -8.14
CA TRP A 314 -7.97 8.54 -7.51
C TRP A 314 -8.36 8.34 -6.04
N VAL A 315 -7.45 8.67 -5.11
CA VAL A 315 -7.68 8.63 -3.67
C VAL A 315 -8.77 9.63 -3.28
N LEU A 316 -9.89 9.11 -2.74
CA LEU A 316 -11.02 9.92 -2.25
C LEU A 316 -10.85 10.24 -0.77
N ASN A 317 -10.48 9.23 0.02
CA ASN A 317 -10.21 9.38 1.44
C ASN A 317 -9.08 8.43 1.85
N GLY A 318 -7.94 8.99 2.23
CA GLY A 318 -6.77 8.23 2.65
C GLY A 318 -6.86 7.63 4.06
N ASN A 319 -7.97 7.88 4.77
CA ASN A 319 -8.11 7.45 6.15
C ASN A 319 -9.56 7.16 6.53
N ILE A 320 -10.03 5.97 6.18
CA ILE A 320 -11.28 5.44 6.70
C ILE A 320 -11.01 4.21 7.57
N THR A 321 -11.98 3.89 8.43
CA THR A 321 -12.11 2.57 9.02
C THR A 321 -13.44 2.00 8.60
N PHE A 322 -13.49 0.81 8.02
CA PHE A 322 -14.72 0.23 7.50
C PHE A 322 -15.00 -1.13 8.08
N SER A 323 -16.29 -1.50 8.05
CA SER A 323 -16.78 -2.83 8.38
C SER A 323 -17.74 -3.32 7.32
N SER A 324 -17.67 -4.59 6.99
CA SER A 324 -18.52 -5.20 5.97
C SER A 324 -18.92 -6.61 6.36
N THR A 325 -20.16 -6.99 6.06
CA THR A 325 -20.60 -8.40 6.12
C THR A 325 -19.77 -9.35 5.24
N TRP A 326 -19.05 -8.82 4.26
CA TRP A 326 -18.19 -9.56 3.35
C TRP A 326 -16.71 -9.58 3.81
N GLU A 327 -16.38 -8.89 4.91
CA GLU A 327 -15.02 -8.84 5.46
C GLU A 327 -15.06 -9.21 6.96
N THR A 328 -14.77 -10.49 7.24
CA THR A 328 -14.84 -11.05 8.60
C THR A 328 -13.80 -10.47 9.55
N GLY A 329 -12.66 -9.97 9.03
CA GLY A 329 -11.61 -9.34 9.84
C GLY A 329 -11.92 -7.89 10.25
N SER A 330 -13.03 -7.32 9.78
CA SER A 330 -13.35 -5.91 10.02
C SER A 330 -13.82 -5.61 11.46
N PRO A 331 -13.57 -4.40 12.00
CA PRO A 331 -13.20 -3.15 11.32
C PRO A 331 -11.73 -3.06 10.87
N LEU A 332 -11.49 -2.66 9.61
CA LEU A 332 -10.15 -2.47 9.03
C LEU A 332 -9.90 -1.00 8.66
N LYS A 333 -8.66 -0.52 8.82
CA LYS A 333 -8.24 0.78 8.26
C LYS A 333 -8.02 0.63 6.75
N ALA A 334 -8.46 1.60 5.96
CA ALA A 334 -8.31 1.55 4.52
C ALA A 334 -8.16 2.93 3.86
N VAL A 335 -7.65 2.91 2.64
CA VAL A 335 -7.75 3.97 1.64
C VAL A 335 -8.98 3.69 0.79
N LYS A 336 -9.90 4.65 0.73
CA LYS A 336 -11.03 4.64 -0.21
C LYS A 336 -10.63 5.41 -1.46
N LEU A 337 -10.72 4.75 -2.61
CA LEU A 337 -10.31 5.32 -3.88
C LEU A 337 -11.31 5.01 -5.00
N PHE A 338 -11.27 5.83 -6.03
CA PHE A 338 -11.87 5.55 -7.32
C PHE A 338 -10.83 4.91 -8.24
N TRP A 339 -11.27 3.99 -9.10
CA TRP A 339 -10.43 3.39 -10.12
C TRP A 339 -11.19 3.19 -11.44
N CYS A 340 -10.46 3.33 -12.55
CA CYS A 340 -10.89 2.92 -13.88
C CYS A 340 -9.67 2.45 -14.70
N MET A 341 -9.94 1.87 -15.86
CA MET A 341 -8.90 1.46 -16.80
C MET A 341 -8.82 2.48 -17.94
N ILE A 342 -7.61 2.90 -18.30
CA ILE A 342 -7.34 3.83 -19.40
C ILE A 342 -6.36 3.21 -20.40
N SER A 343 -6.35 3.71 -21.64
CA SER A 343 -5.38 3.26 -22.64
C SER A 343 -3.99 3.86 -22.38
N GLN A 344 -2.93 3.22 -22.88
CA GLN A 344 -1.57 3.77 -22.84
C GLN A 344 -1.51 5.21 -23.39
N ASN A 345 -2.12 5.47 -24.55
CA ASN A 345 -2.13 6.81 -25.15
C ASN A 345 -2.80 7.87 -24.25
N GLU A 346 -3.86 7.50 -23.54
CA GLU A 346 -4.49 8.38 -22.56
C GLU A 346 -3.60 8.61 -21.33
N ALA A 347 -2.91 7.57 -20.87
CA ALA A 347 -1.94 7.68 -19.78
C ALA A 347 -0.78 8.61 -20.15
N ASP A 348 -0.17 8.44 -21.33
CA ASP A 348 0.93 9.28 -21.82
C ASP A 348 0.50 10.75 -21.87
N LYS A 349 -0.69 11.03 -22.42
CA LYS A 349 -1.25 12.39 -22.43
C LYS A 349 -1.45 12.99 -21.03
N LEU A 350 -1.86 12.17 -20.07
CA LEU A 350 -2.06 12.60 -18.68
C LEU A 350 -0.73 12.81 -17.96
N LEU A 351 0.31 12.05 -18.27
CA LEU A 351 1.63 12.17 -17.64
C LEU A 351 2.47 13.30 -18.26
N ASP A 352 2.41 13.48 -19.58
CA ASP A 352 3.19 14.51 -20.30
C ASP A 352 2.60 15.92 -20.18
N SER A 353 1.34 16.03 -19.74
CA SER A 353 0.68 17.32 -19.62
C SER A 353 1.25 18.12 -18.44
N MET A 354 1.88 19.26 -18.75
CA MET A 354 2.44 20.21 -17.78
C MET A 354 1.44 20.74 -16.74
N THR A 355 0.14 20.59 -16.99
CA THR A 355 -0.95 21.03 -16.09
C THR A 355 -1.64 19.86 -15.39
N SER A 356 -1.23 18.62 -15.70
CA SER A 356 -1.85 17.44 -15.13
C SER A 356 -1.40 17.23 -13.70
N ASN A 357 -2.35 16.87 -12.85
CA ASN A 357 -2.11 16.50 -11.47
C ASN A 357 -2.13 14.96 -11.35
N VAL A 358 -1.45 14.24 -12.23
CA VAL A 358 -1.40 12.77 -12.19
C VAL A 358 0.06 12.35 -11.97
N GLN A 359 0.26 11.32 -11.16
CA GLN A 359 1.58 10.77 -10.86
C GLN A 359 1.68 9.34 -11.39
N ASP A 360 2.84 8.94 -11.87
CA ASP A 360 3.12 7.55 -12.21
C ASP A 360 3.59 6.76 -10.98
N ILE A 361 3.22 5.49 -10.94
CA ILE A 361 3.67 4.51 -9.95
C ILE A 361 3.95 3.22 -10.69
N THR A 362 5.18 2.71 -10.56
CA THR A 362 5.55 1.45 -11.21
C THR A 362 5.34 0.26 -10.27
N LEU A 363 4.72 -0.81 -10.77
CA LEU A 363 4.51 -2.05 -10.03
C LEU A 363 4.87 -3.28 -10.89
N PRO A 364 5.30 -4.39 -10.26
CA PRO A 364 5.40 -5.68 -10.93
C PRO A 364 4.05 -6.11 -11.54
N GLU A 365 4.10 -6.88 -12.62
CA GLU A 365 2.89 -7.33 -13.32
C GLU A 365 1.98 -8.18 -12.42
N ASP A 366 2.55 -9.07 -11.61
CA ASP A 366 1.79 -9.88 -10.63
C ASP A 366 1.09 -9.00 -9.59
N ALA A 367 1.73 -7.91 -9.19
CA ALA A 367 1.15 -6.95 -8.26
C ALA A 367 -0.02 -6.18 -8.87
N ILE A 368 0.05 -5.85 -10.17
CA ILE A 368 -1.04 -5.19 -10.91
C ILE A 368 -2.24 -6.13 -11.05
N GLU A 369 -2.01 -7.41 -11.37
CA GLU A 369 -3.08 -8.41 -11.45
C GLU A 369 -3.79 -8.56 -10.10
N ARG A 370 -3.01 -8.69 -9.01
CA ARG A 370 -3.54 -8.78 -7.65
C ARG A 370 -4.28 -7.50 -7.22
N LEU A 371 -3.81 -6.32 -7.65
CA LEU A 371 -4.51 -5.06 -7.42
C LEU A 371 -5.88 -5.05 -8.12
N SER A 372 -5.97 -5.56 -9.35
CA SER A 372 -7.25 -5.72 -10.06
C SER A 372 -8.23 -6.62 -9.30
N GLY A 373 -7.72 -7.75 -8.79
CA GLY A 373 -8.47 -8.69 -7.96
C GLY A 373 -9.07 -8.02 -6.72
N ILE A 374 -8.24 -7.39 -5.89
CA ILE A 374 -8.71 -6.78 -4.63
C ILE A 374 -9.64 -5.58 -4.84
N LEU A 375 -9.41 -4.78 -5.89
CA LEU A 375 -10.28 -3.65 -6.20
C LEU A 375 -11.66 -4.12 -6.69
N THR A 376 -11.70 -5.25 -7.40
CA THR A 376 -12.96 -5.90 -7.81
C THR A 376 -13.66 -6.58 -6.64
N GLU A 377 -12.91 -7.18 -5.71
CA GLU A 377 -13.45 -7.78 -4.50
C GLU A 377 -14.07 -6.71 -3.59
N THR A 378 -13.30 -5.68 -3.24
CA THR A 378 -13.74 -4.61 -2.32
C THR A 378 -14.84 -3.73 -2.92
N TYR A 379 -14.93 -3.62 -4.25
CA TYR A 379 -16.08 -3.06 -4.95
C TYR A 379 -17.40 -3.74 -4.52
N ASN A 380 -17.38 -5.05 -4.25
CA ASN A 380 -18.55 -5.77 -3.80
C ASN A 380 -18.88 -5.59 -2.31
N PHE A 381 -17.95 -5.06 -1.50
CA PHE A 381 -18.23 -4.78 -0.09
C PHE A 381 -19.19 -3.60 0.07
N LEU A 382 -19.12 -2.64 -0.85
CA LEU A 382 -19.94 -1.43 -0.82
C LEU A 382 -21.40 -1.75 -1.23
N PRO A 383 -22.38 -1.00 -0.69
CA PRO A 383 -23.75 -1.03 -1.17
C PRO A 383 -23.81 -0.65 -2.66
N LYS A 384 -24.73 -1.24 -3.43
CA LYS A 384 -24.81 -1.05 -4.89
C LYS A 384 -24.93 0.41 -5.32
N SER A 385 -25.59 1.25 -4.51
CA SER A 385 -25.71 2.68 -4.78
C SER A 385 -24.39 3.44 -4.72
N ASP A 386 -23.40 2.91 -4.01
CA ASP A 386 -22.17 3.61 -3.62
C ASP A 386 -20.95 3.06 -4.38
N ARG A 387 -21.17 2.10 -5.28
CA ARG A 387 -20.12 1.37 -6.00
C ARG A 387 -19.50 2.13 -7.17
N GLN A 388 -20.24 3.08 -7.76
CA GLN A 388 -19.84 3.69 -9.02
C GLN A 388 -20.21 5.17 -9.09
N LEU A 389 -19.30 5.97 -9.66
CA LEU A 389 -19.50 7.37 -10.01
C LEU A 389 -19.10 7.57 -11.48
N LYS A 390 -20.10 7.57 -12.39
CA LYS A 390 -19.88 7.56 -13.85
C LYS A 390 -18.99 6.39 -14.28
N GLU A 391 -17.83 6.62 -14.89
CA GLU A 391 -16.86 5.60 -15.29
C GLU A 391 -16.04 5.03 -14.11
N TRP A 392 -16.01 5.72 -12.98
CA TRP A 392 -15.18 5.38 -11.84
C TRP A 392 -15.86 4.35 -10.94
N ARG A 393 -15.13 3.28 -10.62
CA ARG A 393 -15.54 2.30 -9.60
C ARG A 393 -14.90 2.65 -8.27
N VAL A 394 -15.60 2.37 -7.17
CA VAL A 394 -15.06 2.56 -5.81
C VAL A 394 -14.37 1.27 -5.37
N GLY A 395 -13.17 1.41 -4.82
CA GLY A 395 -12.42 0.32 -4.20
C GLY A 395 -11.88 0.73 -2.83
N LEU A 396 -11.52 -0.28 -2.04
CA LEU A 396 -10.91 -0.14 -0.73
C LEU A 396 -9.56 -0.85 -0.74
N LEU A 397 -8.51 -0.19 -0.28
CA LEU A 397 -7.22 -0.82 -0.05
C LEU A 397 -6.88 -0.76 1.44
N GLU A 398 -6.61 -1.91 2.03
CA GLU A 398 -6.26 -2.01 3.45
C GLU A 398 -4.99 -1.20 3.75
N LYS A 399 -4.97 -0.55 4.92
CA LYS A 399 -3.81 0.16 5.45
C LYS A 399 -3.15 -0.67 6.52
N TRP A 400 -1.82 -0.66 6.50
CA TRP A 400 -1.03 -1.17 7.61
C TRP A 400 -1.41 -0.45 8.90
N ASP A 401 -1.60 -1.19 9.99
CA ASP A 401 -1.92 -0.64 11.32
C ASP A 401 -0.89 -1.02 12.39
N GLY A 402 0.20 -1.70 11.99
CA GLY A 402 1.29 -2.11 12.88
C GLY A 402 0.94 -3.22 13.87
N LYS A 403 -0.25 -3.80 13.79
CA LYS A 403 -0.68 -4.92 14.63
C LYS A 403 -0.89 -6.12 13.72
N GLY A 404 -0.20 -7.23 14.00
CA GLY A 404 -0.60 -8.50 13.39
C GLY A 404 -2.06 -8.76 13.72
N ALA A 405 -2.88 -9.02 12.68
CA ALA A 405 -4.27 -9.43 12.85
C ALA A 405 -4.37 -10.71 13.69
#